data_AF-A0A084SLS7-F1
#
_entry.id   AF-A0A084SLS7-F1
#
_cell.length_a   1.000
_cell.length_b   1.000
_cell.length_c   1.000
_cell.angle_alpha   90.00
_cell.angle_beta   90.00
_cell.angle_gamma   90.00
#
_symmetry.space_group_name_H-M   'P 1'
#
loop_
_entity.id
_entity.type
_entity.pdbx_description
1 polymer ?
#
loop_
_entity_poly.entity_id
_entity_poly.type
_entity_poly.pdbx_seq_one_letter_code
_entity_poly.pdbx_strand_id
1 'polypeptide(L)'
;MRPHELAWYAGDGQTEPLDDSSWQKICEEALEPGPDTSAFVRVWEDPARFAGFYMDYRGLDVVPLPWPDRKDDVSVLYFRLPTEYLEEQGPERIRELALELAAELPFNSGYVDFVLCARRSDFHEAIELIRPRYPGVELARNEASLRMSTWVDGVHWMNFLGQPVLGKLGGVAGLRERLALPGISIQEMSGDRVLITLGERPETGDVEAGQTLPLHRALARLLEPHLHHQTKWMGDLRPEDMLRWERRFLD
;
A
#
# COMPACT_ATOMS: atom_id res chain seq x y z
N MET A 1 14.14 -10.65 22.46
CA MET A 1 13.07 -10.56 21.45
C MET A 1 13.08 -11.86 20.67
N ARG A 2 11.92 -12.48 20.45
CA ARG A 2 11.82 -13.56 19.46
C ARG A 2 12.02 -12.91 18.08
N PRO A 3 12.76 -13.53 17.14
CA PRO A 3 12.75 -13.07 15.77
C PRO A 3 11.30 -13.07 15.28
N HIS A 4 10.90 -12.00 14.60
CA HIS A 4 9.58 -11.94 13.98
C HIS A 4 9.46 -13.06 12.96
N GLU A 5 8.53 -13.98 13.16
CA GLU A 5 8.35 -15.16 12.33
C GLU A 5 6.87 -15.30 11.99
N LEU A 6 6.58 -15.43 10.69
CA LEU A 6 5.23 -15.74 10.22
C LEU A 6 4.89 -17.16 10.69
N ALA A 7 3.80 -17.29 11.43
CA ALA A 7 3.50 -18.54 12.14
C ALA A 7 2.14 -19.16 11.75
N TRP A 8 1.31 -18.43 11.01
CA TRP A 8 -0.05 -18.85 10.69
C TRP A 8 -0.42 -18.47 9.27
N TYR A 9 -1.32 -19.24 8.66
CA TYR A 9 -1.89 -18.95 7.35
C TYR A 9 -3.39 -19.24 7.27
N ALA A 10 -4.04 -18.71 6.24
CA ALA A 10 -5.43 -19.03 5.91
C ALA A 10 -5.49 -20.30 5.03
N GLY A 11 -5.66 -21.47 5.66
CA GLY A 11 -6.00 -22.72 4.99
C GLY A 11 -7.48 -22.78 4.60
N ASP A 12 -7.96 -23.94 4.11
CA ASP A 12 -9.29 -24.22 3.54
C ASP A 12 -10.49 -23.78 4.43
N GLY A 13 -10.69 -22.47 4.54
CA GLY A 13 -11.64 -21.83 5.45
C GLY A 13 -11.22 -21.74 6.91
N GLN A 14 -10.01 -22.18 7.30
CA GLN A 14 -9.54 -22.18 8.69
C GLN A 14 -8.17 -21.51 8.87
N THR A 15 -7.83 -21.17 10.11
CA THR A 15 -6.49 -20.69 10.47
C THR A 15 -5.64 -21.88 10.89
N GLU A 16 -4.51 -22.06 10.22
CA GLU A 16 -3.61 -23.21 10.42
C GLU A 16 -2.17 -22.73 10.67
N PRO A 17 -1.35 -23.52 11.40
CA PRO A 17 0.07 -23.22 11.57
C PRO A 17 0.82 -23.21 10.24
N LEU A 18 1.74 -22.27 10.06
CA LEU A 18 2.64 -22.21 8.92
C LEU A 18 3.89 -23.05 9.21
N ASP A 19 4.13 -24.07 8.39
CA ASP A 19 5.31 -24.94 8.40
C ASP A 19 5.85 -25.11 6.98
N ASP A 20 6.98 -25.81 6.80
CA ASP A 20 7.60 -25.98 5.48
C ASP A 20 6.66 -26.64 4.46
N SER A 21 5.81 -27.57 4.90
CA SER A 21 4.89 -28.29 4.02
C SER A 21 3.73 -27.41 3.59
N SER A 22 3.15 -26.63 4.51
CA SER A 22 2.08 -25.68 4.17
C SER A 22 2.62 -24.52 3.36
N TRP A 23 3.84 -24.04 3.62
CA TRP A 23 4.51 -23.03 2.80
C TRP A 23 4.73 -23.52 1.36
N GLN A 24 5.24 -24.75 1.19
CA GLN A 24 5.43 -25.32 -0.15
C GLN A 24 4.09 -25.41 -0.90
N LYS A 25 3.03 -25.90 -0.25
CA LYS A 25 1.69 -25.97 -0.83
C LYS A 25 1.19 -24.60 -1.27
N ILE A 26 1.32 -23.58 -0.41
CA ILE A 26 0.94 -22.20 -0.71
C ILE A 26 1.69 -21.68 -1.94
N CYS A 27 3.00 -21.93 -2.04
CA CYS A 27 3.80 -21.53 -3.19
C CYS A 27 3.36 -22.24 -4.47
N GLU A 28 3.12 -23.54 -4.42
CA GLU A 28 2.64 -24.32 -5.58
C GLU A 28 1.29 -23.78 -6.08
N GLU A 29 0.33 -23.56 -5.17
CA GLU A 29 -0.99 -23.00 -5.51
C GLU A 29 -0.91 -21.56 -6.05
N ALA A 30 0.05 -20.76 -5.58
CA ALA A 30 0.23 -19.39 -6.04
C ALA A 30 0.93 -19.29 -7.41
N LEU A 31 1.83 -20.23 -7.73
CA LEU A 31 2.60 -20.26 -8.98
C LEU A 31 1.88 -20.99 -10.11
N GLU A 32 1.05 -21.98 -9.78
CA GLU A 32 0.26 -22.74 -10.75
C GLU A 32 -1.23 -22.67 -10.39
N PRO A 33 -1.84 -21.47 -10.44
CA PRO A 33 -3.28 -21.36 -10.25
C PRO A 33 -3.99 -22.22 -11.31
N GLY A 34 -4.99 -22.98 -10.88
CA GLY A 34 -5.86 -23.70 -11.80
C GLY A 34 -6.62 -22.74 -12.72
N PRO A 35 -7.13 -23.22 -13.87
CA PRO A 35 -7.90 -22.39 -14.79
C PRO A 35 -9.11 -21.81 -14.07
N ASP A 36 -9.20 -20.48 -14.05
CA ASP A 36 -10.23 -19.67 -13.35
C ASP A 36 -10.07 -19.51 -11.83
N THR A 37 -8.91 -19.84 -11.26
CA THR A 37 -8.61 -19.56 -9.84
C THR A 37 -7.75 -18.32 -9.66
N SER A 38 -8.06 -17.51 -8.64
CA SER A 38 -7.17 -16.45 -8.17
C SER A 38 -6.30 -17.01 -7.05
N ALA A 39 -5.02 -16.66 -7.05
CA ALA A 39 -4.11 -17.05 -5.98
C ALA A 39 -4.33 -16.13 -4.78
N PHE A 40 -4.60 -16.70 -3.61
CA PHE A 40 -4.74 -15.93 -2.38
C PHE A 40 -3.79 -16.49 -1.33
N VAL A 41 -2.83 -15.68 -0.90
CA VAL A 41 -1.92 -16.04 0.19
C VAL A 41 -2.11 -15.06 1.32
N ARG A 42 -2.48 -15.55 2.50
CA ARG A 42 -2.52 -14.73 3.71
C ARG A 42 -1.78 -15.43 4.82
N VAL A 43 -0.75 -14.76 5.34
CA VAL A 43 0.10 -15.26 6.42
C VAL A 43 0.30 -14.17 7.46
N TRP A 44 0.41 -14.57 8.72
CA TRP A 44 0.53 -13.64 9.85
C TRP A 44 1.27 -14.24 11.04
N GLU A 45 1.80 -13.35 11.89
CA GLU A 45 2.50 -13.72 13.13
C GLU A 45 1.52 -14.11 14.25
N ASP A 46 0.43 -13.35 14.43
CA ASP A 46 -0.54 -13.55 15.52
C ASP A 46 -1.95 -13.83 14.98
N PRO A 47 -2.65 -14.91 15.40
CA PRO A 47 -4.02 -15.20 15.03
C PRO A 47 -5.02 -14.09 15.35
N ALA A 48 -4.68 -13.14 16.23
CA ALA A 48 -5.47 -11.93 16.45
C ALA A 48 -5.47 -10.97 15.25
N ARG A 49 -4.58 -11.14 14.24
CA ARG A 49 -4.51 -10.40 12.95
C ARG A 49 -4.36 -8.88 13.03
N PHE A 50 -4.14 -8.29 14.21
CA PHE A 50 -3.96 -6.84 14.39
C PHE A 50 -2.61 -6.46 14.99
N ALA A 51 -1.84 -7.44 15.47
CA ALA A 51 -0.51 -7.25 16.00
C ALA A 51 0.49 -8.05 15.15
N GLY A 52 1.71 -7.53 15.02
CA GLY A 52 2.80 -8.22 14.32
C GLY A 52 2.71 -8.21 12.80
N PHE A 53 3.54 -9.07 12.19
CA PHE A 53 3.69 -9.16 10.74
C PHE A 53 2.44 -9.73 10.08
N TYR A 54 2.07 -9.16 8.94
CA TYR A 54 0.96 -9.64 8.11
C TYR A 54 1.31 -9.46 6.63
N MET A 55 1.01 -10.48 5.83
CA MET A 55 1.12 -10.46 4.38
C MET A 55 -0.18 -10.96 3.76
N ASP A 56 -0.65 -10.26 2.74
CA ASP A 56 -1.81 -10.63 1.93
C ASP A 56 -1.45 -10.43 0.45
N TYR A 57 -1.41 -11.52 -0.30
CA TYR A 57 -1.26 -11.54 -1.73
C TYR A 57 -2.56 -11.99 -2.37
N ARG A 58 -3.00 -11.25 -3.39
CA ARG A 58 -4.10 -11.62 -4.27
C ARG A 58 -3.63 -11.52 -5.70
N GLY A 59 -3.46 -12.66 -6.35
CA GLY A 59 -3.08 -12.78 -7.76
C GLY A 59 -4.30 -13.04 -8.63
N LEU A 60 -4.42 -12.31 -9.75
CA LEU A 60 -5.38 -12.58 -10.80
C LEU A 60 -4.71 -13.39 -11.90
N ASP A 61 -5.31 -14.53 -12.25
CA ASP A 61 -4.76 -15.47 -13.25
C ASP A 61 -5.20 -15.13 -14.70
N VAL A 62 -6.39 -14.54 -14.87
CA VAL A 62 -6.93 -14.21 -16.20
C VAL A 62 -7.10 -12.70 -16.36
N VAL A 63 -6.37 -12.10 -17.32
CA VAL A 63 -6.52 -10.68 -17.71
C VAL A 63 -6.74 -10.57 -19.23
N PRO A 64 -7.80 -9.89 -19.71
CA PRO A 64 -8.86 -9.26 -18.93
C PRO A 64 -9.73 -10.31 -18.21
N LEU A 65 -10.20 -9.96 -17.02
CA LEU A 65 -11.10 -10.84 -16.27
C LEU A 65 -12.39 -11.10 -17.09
N PRO A 66 -12.95 -12.32 -17.03
CA PRO A 66 -14.19 -12.66 -17.75
C PRO A 66 -15.42 -11.92 -17.22
N TRP A 67 -15.30 -11.22 -16.09
CA TRP A 67 -16.36 -10.47 -15.42
C TRP A 67 -16.23 -8.96 -15.66
N PRO A 68 -17.11 -8.34 -16.47
CA PRO A 68 -17.01 -6.92 -16.81
C PRO A 68 -17.05 -5.96 -15.60
N ASP A 69 -17.71 -6.35 -14.51
CA ASP A 69 -17.79 -5.61 -13.25
C ASP A 69 -16.50 -5.65 -12.42
N ARG A 70 -15.55 -6.49 -12.82
CA ARG A 70 -14.22 -6.67 -12.20
C ARG A 70 -13.09 -6.17 -13.11
N LYS A 71 -13.40 -5.43 -14.18
CA LYS A 71 -12.40 -4.94 -15.15
C LYS A 71 -11.27 -4.08 -14.55
N ASP A 72 -11.51 -3.50 -13.37
CA ASP A 72 -10.57 -2.62 -12.67
C ASP A 72 -9.84 -3.35 -11.52
N ASP A 73 -10.11 -4.64 -11.30
CA ASP A 73 -9.38 -5.45 -10.31
C ASP A 73 -7.92 -5.61 -10.74
N VAL A 74 -7.01 -5.65 -9.76
CA VAL A 74 -5.57 -5.84 -9.96
C VAL A 74 -5.01 -6.91 -9.04
N SER A 75 -3.86 -7.47 -9.41
CA SER A 75 -3.06 -8.26 -8.47
C SER A 75 -2.44 -7.32 -7.42
N VAL A 76 -2.44 -7.72 -6.15
CA VAL A 76 -1.97 -6.90 -5.03
C VAL A 76 -1.11 -7.72 -4.09
N LEU A 77 -0.01 -7.14 -3.64
CA LEU A 77 0.76 -7.61 -2.50
C LEU A 77 0.71 -6.53 -1.42
N TYR A 78 0.27 -6.91 -0.22
CA TYR A 78 0.17 -6.03 0.93
C TYR A 78 0.98 -6.62 2.08
N PHE A 79 1.83 -5.79 2.67
CA PHE A 79 2.53 -6.10 3.91
C PHE A 79 2.16 -5.09 4.98
N ARG A 80 2.07 -5.59 6.21
CA ARG A 80 2.02 -4.76 7.41
C ARG A 80 3.10 -5.22 8.36
N LEU A 81 3.85 -4.24 8.83
CA LEU A 81 4.91 -4.39 9.81
C LEU A 81 4.45 -3.74 11.12
N PRO A 82 4.79 -4.29 12.29
CA PRO A 82 4.52 -3.64 13.56
C PRO A 82 5.33 -2.34 13.69
N THR A 83 4.78 -1.34 14.39
CA THR A 83 5.46 -0.04 14.58
C THR A 83 6.81 -0.23 15.27
N GLU A 84 6.90 -1.18 16.21
CA GLU A 84 8.12 -1.55 16.92
C GLU A 84 9.24 -1.95 15.96
N TYR A 85 8.92 -2.60 14.84
CA TYR A 85 9.93 -2.95 13.83
C TYR A 85 10.52 -1.71 13.14
N LEU A 86 9.69 -0.70 12.85
CA LEU A 86 10.17 0.58 12.34
C LEU A 86 11.03 1.32 13.38
N GLU A 87 10.62 1.31 14.65
CA GLU A 87 11.37 1.97 15.73
C GLU A 87 12.73 1.30 15.98
N GLU A 88 12.79 -0.02 15.93
CA GLU A 88 14.01 -0.80 16.18
C GLU A 88 14.97 -0.81 15.00
N GLN A 89 14.46 -0.97 13.78
CA GLN A 89 15.28 -1.11 12.57
C GLN A 89 15.54 0.22 11.85
N GLY A 90 14.70 1.22 12.11
CA GLY A 90 14.74 2.52 11.46
C GLY A 90 14.15 2.55 10.05
N PRO A 91 13.89 3.75 9.52
CA PRO A 91 13.22 3.94 8.24
C PRO A 91 14.02 3.41 7.04
N GLU A 92 15.35 3.47 7.07
CA GLU A 92 16.19 2.97 5.98
C GLU A 92 16.04 1.46 5.79
N ARG A 93 15.90 0.68 6.87
CA ARG A 93 15.68 -0.76 6.74
C ARG A 93 14.33 -1.08 6.10
N ILE A 94 13.30 -0.28 6.40
CA ILE A 94 11.98 -0.41 5.76
C ILE A 94 12.09 -0.08 4.26
N ARG A 95 12.85 0.95 3.92
CA ARG A 95 13.11 1.35 2.53
C ARG A 95 13.86 0.27 1.75
N GLU A 96 14.88 -0.34 2.34
CA GLU A 96 15.61 -1.47 1.76
C GLU A 96 14.67 -2.65 1.47
N LEU A 97 13.86 -3.05 2.46
CA LEU A 97 12.88 -4.13 2.28
C LEU A 97 11.87 -3.82 1.16
N ALA A 98 11.38 -2.58 1.10
CA ALA A 98 10.47 -2.16 0.04
C ALA A 98 11.12 -2.23 -1.35
N LEU A 99 12.39 -1.85 -1.47
CA LEU A 99 13.16 -1.96 -2.71
C LEU A 99 13.42 -3.41 -3.12
N GLU A 100 13.78 -4.29 -2.17
CA GLU A 100 13.97 -5.72 -2.40
C GLU A 100 12.68 -6.35 -2.97
N LEU A 101 11.52 -6.07 -2.36
CA LEU A 101 10.24 -6.57 -2.84
C LEU A 101 9.87 -6.00 -4.22
N ALA A 102 10.04 -4.69 -4.40
CA ALA A 102 9.71 -4.01 -5.65
C ALA A 102 10.61 -4.44 -6.82
N ALA A 103 11.83 -4.90 -6.56
CA ALA A 103 12.73 -5.41 -7.59
C ALA A 103 12.16 -6.67 -8.27
N GLU A 104 11.54 -7.56 -7.48
CA GLU A 104 11.05 -8.87 -7.92
C GLU A 104 9.66 -8.82 -8.58
N LEU A 105 8.84 -7.82 -8.23
CA LEU A 105 7.43 -7.80 -8.60
C LEU A 105 7.16 -6.86 -9.77
N PRO A 106 6.44 -7.30 -10.83
CA PRO A 106 5.91 -6.36 -11.82
C PRO A 106 4.80 -5.51 -11.16
N PHE A 107 4.94 -4.19 -11.19
CA PHE A 107 3.93 -3.28 -10.64
C PHE A 107 3.67 -2.09 -11.56
N ASN A 108 2.42 -1.61 -11.54
CA ASN A 108 2.04 -0.32 -12.10
C ASN A 108 2.21 0.81 -11.07
N SER A 109 1.91 0.50 -9.81
CA SER A 109 2.06 1.40 -8.67
C SER A 109 2.18 0.62 -7.37
N GLY A 110 2.70 1.27 -6.33
CA GLY A 110 2.74 0.75 -4.97
C GLY A 110 3.14 1.85 -4.00
N TYR A 111 3.04 1.58 -2.69
CA TYR A 111 3.41 2.56 -1.68
C TYR A 111 3.87 1.92 -0.38
N VAL A 112 4.51 2.73 0.47
CA VAL A 112 4.77 2.43 1.87
C VAL A 112 4.44 3.66 2.68
N ASP A 113 3.69 3.48 3.77
CA ASP A 113 3.29 4.57 4.65
C ASP A 113 3.06 4.13 6.10
N PHE A 114 2.93 5.10 7.00
CA PHE A 114 2.48 4.86 8.36
C PHE A 114 0.95 4.75 8.39
N VAL A 115 0.43 3.66 8.93
CA VAL A 115 -0.98 3.29 8.82
C VAL A 115 -1.67 3.18 10.18
N LEU A 116 -2.90 3.66 10.26
CA LEU A 116 -3.79 3.37 11.39
C LEU A 116 -4.43 1.98 11.22
N CYS A 117 -3.96 1.02 11.99
CA CYS A 117 -4.61 -0.29 12.10
C CYS A 117 -5.51 -0.34 13.33
N ALA A 118 -6.82 -0.48 13.13
CA ALA A 118 -7.78 -0.67 14.21
C ALA A 118 -8.72 -1.84 13.92
N ARG A 119 -9.30 -2.39 15.00
CA ARG A 119 -10.41 -3.34 14.89
C ARG A 119 -11.62 -2.62 14.27
N ARG A 120 -12.44 -3.36 13.52
CA ARG A 120 -13.64 -2.81 12.87
C ARG A 120 -14.58 -2.08 13.85
N SER A 121 -14.66 -2.52 15.11
CA SER A 121 -15.45 -1.86 16.15
C SER A 121 -14.94 -0.46 16.53
N ASP A 122 -13.63 -0.25 16.45
CA ASP A 122 -12.95 0.93 17.00
C ASP A 122 -12.53 1.89 15.88
N PHE A 123 -12.58 1.42 14.63
CA PHE A 123 -12.07 2.12 13.46
C PHE A 123 -12.78 3.44 13.18
N HIS A 124 -14.09 3.51 13.40
CA HIS A 124 -14.84 4.74 13.17
C HIS A 124 -14.43 5.86 14.14
N GLU A 125 -14.33 5.56 15.43
CA GLU A 125 -13.91 6.53 16.45
C GLU A 125 -12.45 6.96 16.22
N ALA A 126 -11.58 6.01 15.93
CA ALA A 126 -10.18 6.30 15.65
C ALA A 126 -10.01 7.20 14.42
N ILE A 127 -10.78 6.98 13.35
CA ILE A 127 -10.74 7.82 12.15
C ILE A 127 -11.19 9.25 12.43
N GLU A 128 -12.27 9.46 13.17
CA GLU A 128 -12.76 10.80 13.47
C GLU A 128 -11.75 11.63 14.29
N LEU A 129 -10.91 10.96 15.08
CA LEU A 129 -9.81 11.61 15.82
C LEU A 129 -8.57 11.88 14.94
N ILE A 130 -8.22 10.93 14.06
CA ILE A 130 -6.96 10.98 13.30
C ILE A 130 -7.09 11.82 12.02
N ARG A 131 -8.15 11.58 11.24
CA ARG A 131 -8.38 12.20 9.92
C ARG A 131 -8.27 13.73 9.91
N PRO A 132 -8.87 14.50 10.85
CA PRO A 132 -8.82 15.96 10.78
C PRO A 132 -7.46 16.55 11.17
N ARG A 133 -6.60 15.79 11.88
CA ARG A 133 -5.36 16.32 12.46
C ARG A 133 -4.10 15.79 11.80
N TYR A 134 -4.06 14.52 11.42
CA TYR A 134 -2.85 13.82 10.98
C TYR A 134 -2.99 13.34 9.52
N PRO A 135 -2.81 14.22 8.52
CA PRO A 135 -3.04 13.88 7.11
C PRO A 135 -2.03 12.85 6.54
N GLY A 136 -0.90 12.62 7.19
CA GLY A 136 0.08 11.62 6.79
C GLY A 136 -0.13 10.24 7.42
N VAL A 137 -1.19 10.02 8.20
CA VAL A 137 -1.54 8.69 8.70
C VAL A 137 -2.47 8.03 7.71
N GLU A 138 -2.05 6.97 7.04
CA GLU A 138 -2.86 6.28 6.03
C GLU A 138 -3.99 5.49 6.67
N LEU A 139 -5.14 5.46 5.97
CA LEU A 139 -6.33 4.72 6.36
C LEU A 139 -6.44 3.46 5.50
N ALA A 140 -5.57 2.49 5.76
CA ALA A 140 -5.57 1.28 4.95
C ALA A 140 -6.73 0.33 5.30
N ARG A 141 -7.11 -0.47 4.31
CA ARG A 141 -7.89 -1.69 4.54
C ARG A 141 -7.01 -2.71 5.24
N ASN A 142 -7.57 -3.48 6.17
CA ASN A 142 -6.89 -4.62 6.79
C ASN A 142 -6.68 -5.81 5.83
N GLU A 143 -6.85 -5.61 4.53
CA GLU A 143 -6.78 -6.65 3.52
C GLU A 143 -6.42 -6.08 2.14
N ALA A 144 -5.73 -6.90 1.33
CA ALA A 144 -5.36 -6.56 -0.03
C ALA A 144 -6.61 -6.61 -0.92
N SER A 145 -7.25 -5.48 -1.21
CA SER A 145 -8.35 -5.45 -2.18
C SER A 145 -8.39 -4.10 -2.85
N LEU A 146 -7.89 -4.07 -4.09
CA LEU A 146 -7.82 -2.85 -4.88
C LEU A 146 -8.52 -3.06 -6.23
N ARG A 147 -9.48 -2.18 -6.48
CA ARG A 147 -10.16 -1.99 -7.76
C ARG A 147 -9.72 -0.64 -8.29
N MET A 148 -8.52 -0.58 -8.83
CA MET A 148 -7.89 0.68 -9.20
C MET A 148 -7.25 0.64 -10.59
N SER A 149 -7.34 -0.46 -11.34
CA SER A 149 -6.73 -0.60 -12.66
C SER A 149 -5.28 -0.08 -12.66
N THR A 150 -4.96 0.93 -13.47
CA THR A 150 -3.62 1.55 -13.52
C THR A 150 -3.54 2.91 -12.83
N TRP A 151 -4.50 3.26 -11.98
CA TRP A 151 -4.49 4.50 -11.20
C TRP A 151 -3.48 4.40 -10.04
N VAL A 152 -3.18 5.51 -9.37
CA VAL A 152 -2.29 5.53 -8.19
C VAL A 152 -3.12 5.70 -6.93
N ASP A 153 -2.91 4.85 -5.92
CA ASP A 153 -3.54 5.01 -4.62
C ASP A 153 -2.78 6.08 -3.83
N GLY A 154 -3.39 7.26 -3.66
CA GLY A 154 -2.90 8.31 -2.76
C GLY A 154 -1.49 8.86 -3.02
N VAL A 155 -0.99 9.56 -1.99
CA VAL A 155 0.38 10.04 -1.88
C VAL A 155 0.90 9.66 -0.50
N HIS A 156 2.05 9.02 -0.48
CA HIS A 156 2.59 8.35 0.71
C HIS A 156 4.04 8.75 0.98
N TRP A 157 4.61 8.28 2.08
CA TRP A 157 6.05 8.45 2.36
C TRP A 157 6.93 7.91 1.22
N MET A 158 6.64 6.70 0.73
CA MET A 158 7.29 6.11 -0.45
C MET A 158 6.26 5.75 -1.51
N ASN A 159 6.50 6.16 -2.74
CA ASN A 159 5.59 5.97 -3.88
C ASN A 159 6.34 5.29 -5.01
N PHE A 160 5.92 4.09 -5.36
CA PHE A 160 6.40 3.34 -6.51
C PHE A 160 5.51 3.65 -7.70
N LEU A 161 6.10 4.10 -8.80
CA LEU A 161 5.38 4.41 -10.04
C LEU A 161 6.01 3.67 -11.21
N GLY A 162 5.18 2.99 -11.99
CA GLY A 162 5.50 2.37 -13.27
C GLY A 162 4.60 2.88 -14.38
N GLN A 163 4.58 2.15 -15.49
CA GLN A 163 3.67 2.44 -16.59
C GLN A 163 2.21 2.13 -16.22
N PRO A 164 1.23 2.84 -16.80
CA PRO A 164 1.36 3.91 -17.80
C PRO A 164 1.53 5.31 -17.17
N VAL A 165 1.37 5.45 -15.85
CA VAL A 165 1.36 6.76 -15.17
C VAL A 165 2.72 7.44 -15.28
N LEU A 166 3.83 6.71 -15.10
CA LEU A 166 5.17 7.27 -15.26
C LEU A 166 5.38 7.86 -16.66
N GLY A 167 4.91 7.19 -17.72
CA GLY A 167 4.96 7.70 -19.09
C GLY A 167 4.13 8.97 -19.28
N LYS A 168 2.91 9.02 -18.73
CA LYS A 168 2.05 10.23 -18.75
C LYS A 168 2.69 11.41 -18.02
N LEU A 169 3.58 11.13 -17.07
CA LEU A 169 4.38 12.11 -16.35
C LEU A 169 5.71 12.46 -17.04
N GLY A 170 5.91 12.08 -18.31
CA GLY A 170 7.15 12.39 -19.03
C GLY A 170 8.36 11.59 -18.53
N GLY A 171 8.12 10.45 -17.89
CA GLY A 171 9.17 9.60 -17.33
C GLY A 171 9.90 10.21 -16.14
N VAL A 172 11.04 9.62 -15.79
CA VAL A 172 11.87 10.07 -14.67
C VAL A 172 12.38 11.50 -14.87
N ALA A 173 12.74 11.86 -16.11
CA ALA A 173 13.18 13.21 -16.44
C ALA A 173 12.08 14.25 -16.14
N GLY A 174 10.84 13.99 -16.58
CA GLY A 174 9.70 14.86 -16.30
C GLY A 174 9.33 14.93 -14.82
N LEU A 175 9.61 13.89 -14.04
CA LEU A 175 9.48 13.93 -12.57
C LEU A 175 10.55 14.83 -11.94
N ARG A 176 11.82 14.65 -12.29
CA ARG A 176 12.94 15.45 -11.72
C ARG A 176 12.80 16.93 -12.02
N GLU A 177 12.33 17.29 -13.21
CA GLU A 177 12.08 18.68 -13.58
C GLU A 177 10.97 19.32 -12.73
N ARG A 178 9.89 18.57 -12.45
CA ARG A 178 8.70 19.09 -11.75
C ARG A 178 8.76 18.95 -10.22
N LEU A 179 9.60 18.05 -9.70
CA LEU A 179 9.79 17.78 -8.28
C LEU A 179 11.19 18.17 -7.79
N ALA A 180 11.62 19.40 -8.08
CA ALA A 180 12.93 19.91 -7.66
C ALA A 180 13.00 20.36 -6.19
N LEU A 181 12.09 19.90 -5.32
CA LEU A 181 12.05 20.29 -3.91
C LEU A 181 13.07 19.51 -3.08
N PRO A 182 13.82 20.19 -2.17
CA PRO A 182 14.64 19.49 -1.19
C PRO A 182 13.81 18.52 -0.36
N GLY A 183 14.35 17.33 -0.10
CA GLY A 183 13.66 16.27 0.65
C GLY A 183 12.85 15.29 -0.19
N ILE A 184 12.68 15.52 -1.51
CA ILE A 184 12.16 14.49 -2.42
C ILE A 184 13.35 13.78 -3.08
N SER A 185 13.42 12.46 -2.94
CA SER A 185 14.36 11.64 -3.69
C SER A 185 13.64 10.84 -4.78
N ILE A 186 14.30 10.71 -5.93
CA ILE A 186 13.78 9.99 -7.11
C ILE A 186 14.84 8.96 -7.51
N GLN A 187 14.57 7.69 -7.25
CA GLN A 187 15.43 6.57 -7.60
C GLN A 187 14.83 5.76 -8.75
N GLU A 188 15.59 5.66 -9.85
CA GLU A 188 15.22 4.81 -10.99
C GLU A 188 15.34 3.34 -10.64
N MET A 189 14.43 2.54 -11.18
CA MET A 189 14.39 1.09 -11.04
C MET A 189 14.31 0.45 -12.43
N SER A 190 14.64 -0.84 -12.51
CA SER A 190 14.54 -1.61 -13.76
C SER A 190 13.10 -1.62 -14.29
N GLY A 191 12.94 -1.69 -15.62
CA GLY A 191 11.63 -1.87 -16.27
C GLY A 191 10.75 -0.62 -16.30
N ASP A 192 11.33 0.57 -16.48
CA ASP A 192 10.62 1.86 -16.51
C ASP A 192 9.76 2.09 -15.26
N ARG A 193 10.39 1.94 -14.10
CA ARG A 193 9.80 2.14 -12.78
C ARG A 193 10.65 3.11 -11.97
N VAL A 194 10.04 3.75 -10.98
CA VAL A 194 10.71 4.73 -10.12
C VAL A 194 10.15 4.65 -8.70
N LEU A 195 11.04 4.85 -7.72
CA LEU A 195 10.69 5.13 -6.34
C LEU A 195 10.82 6.64 -6.10
N ILE A 196 9.75 7.25 -5.59
CA ILE A 196 9.74 8.61 -5.06
C ILE A 196 9.61 8.54 -3.54
N THR A 197 10.59 9.07 -2.81
CA THR A 197 10.57 9.10 -1.33
C THR A 197 10.46 10.54 -0.83
N LEU A 198 9.56 10.77 0.13
CA LEU A 198 9.26 12.07 0.72
C LEU A 198 9.87 12.19 2.13
N GLY A 199 11.06 12.75 2.24
CA GLY A 199 11.79 12.85 3.50
C GLY A 199 12.43 11.53 3.95
N GLU A 200 13.13 11.57 5.09
CA GLU A 200 13.92 10.42 5.59
C GLU A 200 13.10 9.39 6.36
N ARG A 201 11.89 9.76 6.81
CA ARG A 201 11.01 8.92 7.62
C ARG A 201 9.55 9.26 7.31
N PRO A 202 8.58 8.37 7.59
CA PRO A 202 7.19 8.70 7.40
C PRO A 202 6.79 9.84 8.33
N GLU A 203 6.05 10.82 7.80
CA GLU A 203 5.57 11.98 8.55
C GLU A 203 4.06 11.96 8.63
N THR A 204 3.50 11.95 9.84
CA THR A 204 2.05 12.01 10.06
C THR A 204 1.47 13.39 9.81
N GLY A 205 2.30 14.44 9.83
CA GLY A 205 1.87 15.82 9.96
C GLY A 205 1.17 16.09 11.29
N ASP A 206 0.70 17.31 11.48
CA ASP A 206 -0.17 17.75 12.58
C ASP A 206 -0.71 19.14 12.20
N VAL A 207 -1.95 19.18 11.74
CA VAL A 207 -2.59 20.42 11.26
C VAL A 207 -2.68 21.47 12.37
N GLU A 208 -2.91 21.06 13.62
CA GLU A 208 -3.00 21.99 14.76
C GLU A 208 -1.63 22.59 15.09
N ALA A 209 -0.55 21.86 14.84
CA ALA A 209 0.82 22.34 14.99
C ALA A 209 1.37 23.05 13.73
N GLY A 210 0.55 23.21 12.67
CA GLY A 210 0.98 23.83 11.41
C GLY A 210 1.91 22.94 10.56
N GLN A 211 2.01 21.65 10.86
CA GLN A 211 2.80 20.69 10.10
C GLN A 211 1.97 20.16 8.92
N THR A 212 2.17 20.79 7.76
CA THR A 212 1.26 20.66 6.62
C THR A 212 1.75 19.75 5.49
N LEU A 213 2.81 18.97 5.71
CA LEU A 213 3.35 17.99 4.78
C LEU A 213 3.59 18.54 3.35
N PRO A 214 4.43 19.58 3.18
CA PRO A 214 4.63 20.24 1.89
C PRO A 214 5.16 19.30 0.79
N LEU A 215 5.95 18.28 1.13
CA LEU A 215 6.45 17.28 0.19
C LEU A 215 5.30 16.43 -0.39
N HIS A 216 4.35 16.01 0.46
CA HIS A 216 3.17 15.26 0.05
C HIS A 216 2.29 16.11 -0.87
N ARG A 217 2.07 17.38 -0.53
CA ARG A 217 1.29 18.32 -1.35
C ARG A 217 1.91 18.57 -2.73
N ALA A 218 3.23 18.69 -2.79
CA ALA A 218 3.93 18.86 -4.06
C ALA A 218 3.73 17.65 -4.99
N LEU A 219 3.88 16.44 -4.46
CA LEU A 219 3.63 15.22 -5.24
C LEU A 219 2.15 15.05 -5.58
N ALA A 220 1.23 15.37 -4.66
CA ALA A 220 -0.21 15.26 -4.90
C ALA A 220 -0.67 16.13 -6.07
N ARG A 221 -0.22 17.39 -6.16
CA ARG A 221 -0.53 18.28 -7.29
C ARG A 221 -0.06 17.73 -8.62
N LEU A 222 1.07 17.02 -8.62
CA LEU A 222 1.59 16.38 -9.82
C LEU A 222 0.78 15.13 -10.21
N LEU A 223 0.35 14.35 -9.22
CA LEU A 223 -0.38 13.11 -9.40
C LEU A 223 -1.90 13.28 -9.56
N GLU A 224 -2.48 14.43 -9.24
CA GLU A 224 -3.94 14.68 -9.24
C GLU A 224 -4.69 14.05 -10.44
N PRO A 225 -4.23 14.18 -11.71
CA PRO A 225 -4.95 13.61 -12.84
C PRO A 225 -4.90 12.07 -12.94
N HIS A 226 -4.17 11.43 -12.04
CA HIS A 226 -3.83 10.00 -12.04
C HIS A 226 -4.07 9.33 -10.69
N LEU A 227 -4.62 10.06 -9.71
CA LEU A 227 -5.02 9.49 -8.42
C LEU A 227 -6.31 8.70 -8.58
N HIS A 228 -6.35 7.57 -7.90
CA HIS A 228 -7.53 6.75 -7.76
C HIS A 228 -8.51 7.40 -6.78
N HIS A 229 -9.79 7.37 -7.14
CA HIS A 229 -10.87 7.83 -6.28
C HIS A 229 -11.84 6.68 -6.02
N GLN A 230 -11.92 6.24 -4.77
CA GLN A 230 -12.78 5.15 -4.35
C GLN A 230 -14.24 5.60 -4.38
N THR A 231 -15.02 4.97 -5.25
CA THR A 231 -16.46 5.24 -5.34
C THR A 231 -17.27 4.55 -4.24
N LYS A 232 -16.70 3.53 -3.58
CA LYS A 232 -17.34 2.76 -2.51
C LYS A 232 -16.31 2.28 -1.50
N TRP A 233 -16.22 2.96 -0.37
CA TRP A 233 -15.60 2.38 0.81
C TRP A 233 -16.59 1.45 1.51
N MET A 234 -16.10 0.43 2.21
CA MET A 234 -16.95 -0.50 2.94
C MET A 234 -17.61 0.23 4.12
N GLY A 235 -18.86 0.66 3.91
CA GLY A 235 -19.91 0.78 4.93
C GLY A 235 -19.89 2.00 5.87
N ASP A 236 -18.73 2.55 6.23
CA ASP A 236 -18.66 3.32 7.49
C ASP A 236 -18.27 4.81 7.35
N LEU A 237 -17.84 5.27 6.15
CA LEU A 237 -17.58 6.69 5.84
C LEU A 237 -18.52 7.22 4.77
N ARG A 238 -18.94 8.48 4.91
CA ARG A 238 -19.73 9.16 3.88
C ARG A 238 -18.85 9.40 2.64
N PRO A 239 -19.39 9.31 1.42
CA PRO A 239 -18.61 9.54 0.20
C PRO A 239 -17.86 10.88 0.16
N GLU A 240 -18.46 11.93 0.72
CA GLU A 240 -17.85 13.27 0.82
C GLU A 240 -16.61 13.29 1.72
N ASP A 241 -16.65 12.57 2.85
CA ASP A 241 -15.53 12.47 3.76
C ASP A 241 -14.39 11.66 3.14
N MET A 242 -14.72 10.64 2.34
CA MET A 242 -13.74 9.86 1.60
C MET A 242 -13.05 10.72 0.53
N LEU A 243 -13.83 11.44 -0.28
CA LEU A 243 -13.27 12.33 -1.30
C LEU A 243 -12.36 13.40 -0.67
N ARG A 244 -12.77 13.98 0.48
CA ARG A 244 -11.93 14.93 1.21
C ARG A 244 -10.63 14.29 1.70
N TRP A 245 -10.68 13.04 2.13
CA TRP A 245 -9.48 12.31 2.55
C TRP A 245 -8.54 11.99 1.39
N GLU A 246 -9.08 11.54 0.26
CA GLU A 246 -8.29 11.29 -0.97
C GLU A 246 -7.65 12.58 -1.51
N ARG A 247 -8.32 13.72 -1.30
CA ARG A 247 -7.84 15.05 -1.72
C ARG A 247 -7.12 15.83 -0.62
N ARG A 248 -6.80 15.22 0.54
CA ARG A 248 -6.23 15.89 1.73
C ARG A 248 -4.94 16.68 1.48
N PHE A 249 -4.22 16.38 0.40
CA PHE A 249 -2.98 17.06 0.01
C PHE A 249 -3.15 18.05 -1.15
N LEU A 250 -4.34 18.12 -1.73
CA LEU A 250 -4.70 19.05 -2.81
C LEU A 250 -5.40 20.30 -2.28
N ASP A 251 -6.23 20.11 -1.24
CA ASP A 251 -7.10 21.13 -0.66
C ASP A 251 -6.50 21.81 0.60
#